data_AF-A0A329CYG7-F1
#
_entry.id   AF-A0A329CYG7-F1
#
_cell.length_a   1.000
_cell.length_b   1.000
_cell.length_c   1.000
_cell.angle_alpha   90.00
_cell.angle_beta   90.00
_cell.angle_gamma   90.00
#
_symmetry.space_group_name_H-M   'P 1'
#
loop_
_entity.id
_entity.type
_entity.pdbx_description
1 polymer ?
#
loop_
_entity_poly.entity_id
_entity_poly.type
_entity_poly.pdbx_seq_one_letter_code
_entity_poly.pdbx_strand_id
1 'polypeptide(L)'
;MTQTVLLALDTSTEFCSVALLSVAGVAAGQTHAEPRLWVRHEQTGAVSSTRLLPAIRELFAEAGLTLADCDAIAFGSGPGSFTGLRTATGVAQGLAFGLNLPVVPVGTLLACAESARLRDLSATRVLAALDARMDEIYWADFEWDEAQGDWRTLQAASLDAPERLVLPEVPFTLAGNAAAAFGARLPAVAAARTVDGDALPHAVPLAHAALRALRAGRTVPADQAAPEYVRDKVAQTTAERMADKAEKAAQAEQAASAAQGAQATQATQATQATQATQATQATQATQATQATQATPATPAIHDSHAQPTGEGGQ
;
A
#
# COMPACT_ATOMS: atom_id res chain seq x y z
N MET A 1 -5.92 33.13 30.04
CA MET A 1 -5.10 32.20 29.24
C MET A 1 -6.00 31.03 28.92
N THR A 2 -6.48 30.93 27.68
CA THR A 2 -7.41 29.87 27.27
C THR A 2 -6.66 28.59 26.95
N GLN A 3 -7.25 27.46 27.33
CA GLN A 3 -6.96 26.16 26.74
C GLN A 3 -7.35 26.18 25.26
N THR A 4 -6.68 25.40 24.41
CA THR A 4 -7.10 25.17 23.03
C THR A 4 -7.50 23.71 22.87
N VAL A 5 -8.73 23.47 22.43
CA VAL A 5 -9.31 22.15 22.18
C VAL A 5 -9.60 22.01 20.68
N LEU A 6 -9.08 20.95 20.08
CA LEU A 6 -9.10 20.70 18.65
C LEU A 6 -9.58 19.27 18.38
N LEU A 7 -10.68 19.14 17.65
CA LEU A 7 -11.17 17.85 17.17
C LEU A 7 -10.57 17.55 15.78
N ALA A 8 -9.99 16.36 15.59
CA ALA A 8 -9.34 15.95 14.35
C ALA A 8 -9.99 14.66 13.79
N LEU A 9 -10.45 14.70 12.54
CA LEU A 9 -11.19 13.63 11.88
C LEU A 9 -10.45 13.10 10.63
N ASP A 10 -10.16 11.81 10.55
CA ASP A 10 -9.71 11.16 9.32
C ASP A 10 -10.55 9.92 9.00
N THR A 11 -11.01 9.83 7.74
CA THR A 11 -11.62 8.63 7.16
C THR A 11 -11.10 8.41 5.73
N SER A 12 -9.86 8.82 5.46
CA SER A 12 -9.25 8.82 4.11
C SER A 12 -8.88 7.42 3.60
N THR A 13 -8.71 6.44 4.49
CA THR A 13 -8.30 5.05 4.21
C THR A 13 -9.43 4.06 4.53
N GLU A 14 -9.13 2.78 4.79
CA GLU A 14 -10.10 1.85 5.41
C GLU A 14 -10.27 2.04 6.93
N PHE A 15 -9.60 3.03 7.54
CA PHE A 15 -9.73 3.35 8.95
C PHE A 15 -10.64 4.56 9.21
N CYS A 16 -11.41 4.51 10.29
CA CYS A 16 -12.01 5.67 10.93
C CYS A 16 -11.12 6.08 12.10
N SER A 17 -10.52 7.26 12.00
CA SER A 17 -9.65 7.82 13.02
C SER A 17 -10.19 9.15 13.54
N VAL A 18 -10.24 9.28 14.86
CA VAL A 18 -10.66 10.50 15.55
C VAL A 18 -9.65 10.78 16.65
N ALA A 19 -9.21 12.02 16.77
CA ALA A 19 -8.43 12.47 17.91
C ALA A 19 -9.04 13.76 18.48
N LEU A 20 -9.02 13.86 19.80
CA LEU A 20 -9.34 15.09 20.54
C LEU A 20 -8.05 15.56 21.18
N LEU A 21 -7.56 16.73 20.78
CA LEU A 21 -6.36 17.36 21.30
C LEU A 21 -6.76 18.50 22.24
N SER A 22 -6.12 18.60 23.40
CA SER A 22 -6.30 19.70 24.36
C SER A 22 -4.94 20.18 24.86
N VAL A 23 -4.55 21.40 24.51
CA VAL A 23 -3.30 22.02 24.96
C VAL A 23 -3.58 23.24 25.84
N ALA A 24 -2.86 23.37 26.95
CA ALA A 24 -3.02 24.52 27.84
C ALA A 24 -2.44 25.80 27.20
N GLY A 25 -3.09 26.95 27.44
CA GLY A 25 -2.58 28.25 27.03
C GLY A 25 -1.25 28.56 27.70
N VAL A 26 -0.20 28.73 26.90
CA VAL A 26 1.18 28.91 27.40
C VAL A 26 1.31 30.25 28.10
N ALA A 27 1.72 30.24 29.38
CA ALA A 27 2.02 31.45 30.13
C ALA A 27 3.33 32.08 29.63
N ALA A 28 3.43 33.42 29.70
CA ALA A 28 4.62 34.14 29.25
C ALA A 28 5.88 33.64 29.98
N GLY A 29 6.88 33.20 29.20
CA GLY A 29 8.13 32.61 29.71
C GLY A 29 8.17 31.09 29.84
N GLN A 30 7.07 30.37 29.54
CA GLN A 30 7.09 28.90 29.44
C GLN A 30 7.32 28.45 27.99
N THR A 31 8.12 27.39 27.80
CA THR A 31 8.27 26.69 26.52
C THR A 31 7.24 25.57 26.42
N HIS A 32 6.22 25.75 25.58
CA HIS A 32 5.21 24.77 25.16
C HIS A 32 4.65 23.79 26.22
N ALA A 33 3.40 24.00 26.63
CA ALA A 33 2.63 22.94 27.28
C ALA A 33 2.43 21.75 26.32
N GLU A 34 2.64 20.53 26.81
CA GLU A 34 2.36 19.31 26.05
C GLU A 34 0.84 19.15 25.80
N PRO A 35 0.42 18.69 24.61
CA PRO A 35 -0.98 18.42 24.33
C PRO A 35 -1.45 17.13 25.03
N ARG A 36 -2.57 17.21 25.75
CA ARG A 36 -3.35 16.02 26.12
C ARG A 36 -4.08 15.52 24.87
N LEU A 37 -4.12 14.21 24.67
CA LEU A 37 -4.64 13.61 23.46
C LEU A 37 -5.44 12.34 23.78
N TRP A 38 -6.65 12.25 23.23
CA TRP A 38 -7.49 11.05 23.26
C TRP A 38 -7.78 10.60 21.84
N VAL A 39 -7.85 9.28 21.59
CA VAL A 39 -7.85 8.72 20.24
C VAL A 39 -8.85 7.56 20.10
N ARG A 40 -9.49 7.47 18.93
CA ARG A 40 -10.02 6.22 18.35
C ARG A 40 -9.39 6.02 16.98
N HIS A 41 -9.00 4.80 16.66
CA HIS A 41 -8.49 4.43 15.34
C HIS A 41 -8.89 2.98 15.06
N GLU A 42 -9.83 2.79 14.14
CA GLU A 42 -10.55 1.53 13.95
C GLU A 42 -10.71 1.21 12.48
N GLN A 43 -10.46 -0.05 12.09
CA GLN A 43 -10.60 -0.49 10.70
C GLN A 43 -12.08 -0.74 10.36
N THR A 44 -12.76 0.31 9.90
CA THR A 44 -14.22 0.32 9.64
C THR A 44 -14.60 0.14 8.18
N GLY A 45 -13.66 0.28 7.25
CA GLY A 45 -13.89 0.12 5.81
C GLY A 45 -15.07 0.94 5.30
N ALA A 46 -16.11 0.26 4.79
CA ALA A 46 -17.28 0.91 4.20
C ALA A 46 -18.25 1.55 5.22
N VAL A 47 -18.13 1.25 6.53
CA VAL A 47 -19.08 1.74 7.57
C VAL A 47 -18.53 2.87 8.45
N SER A 48 -17.43 3.52 8.04
CA SER A 48 -16.83 4.65 8.78
C SER A 48 -17.83 5.77 9.11
N SER A 49 -18.85 5.98 8.27
CA SER A 49 -19.91 6.97 8.47
C SER A 49 -20.83 6.68 9.67
N THR A 50 -20.98 5.43 10.10
CA THR A 50 -21.75 5.08 11.31
C THR A 50 -20.89 5.13 12.58
N ARG A 51 -19.56 4.96 12.45
CA ARG A 51 -18.63 4.98 13.59
C ARG A 51 -18.16 6.37 14.00
N LEU A 52 -17.99 7.29 13.04
CA LEU A 52 -17.36 8.60 13.24
C LEU A 52 -18.03 9.43 14.36
N LEU A 53 -19.34 9.61 14.32
CA LEU A 53 -20.06 10.40 15.34
C LEU A 53 -20.06 9.73 16.74
N PRO A 54 -20.29 8.41 16.89
CA PRO A 54 -20.04 7.71 18.16
C PRO A 54 -18.62 7.86 18.71
N ALA A 55 -17.59 7.74 17.86
CA ALA A 55 -16.19 7.87 18.27
C ALA A 55 -15.90 9.29 18.82
N ILE A 56 -16.39 10.34 18.14
CA ILE A 56 -16.31 11.73 18.63
C ILE A 56 -16.95 11.85 20.02
N ARG A 57 -18.16 11.30 20.22
CA ARG A 57 -18.86 11.36 21.52
C ARG A 57 -18.12 10.65 22.65
N GLU A 58 -17.47 9.53 22.35
CA GLU A 58 -16.63 8.81 23.32
C GLU A 58 -15.44 9.65 23.78
N LEU A 59 -14.72 10.30 22.85
CA LEU A 59 -13.54 11.09 23.18
C LEU A 59 -13.89 12.31 24.05
N PHE A 60 -14.98 13.01 23.75
CA PHE A 60 -15.44 14.12 24.59
C PHE A 60 -15.84 13.65 26.00
N ALA A 61 -16.55 12.52 26.11
CA ALA A 61 -16.90 11.93 27.41
C ALA A 61 -15.67 11.46 28.21
N GLU A 62 -14.68 10.85 27.55
CA GLU A 62 -13.42 10.39 28.15
C GLU A 62 -12.51 11.57 28.58
N ALA A 63 -12.57 12.68 27.86
CA ALA A 63 -11.86 13.91 28.20
C ALA A 63 -12.51 14.74 29.32
N GLY A 64 -13.80 14.50 29.60
CA GLY A 64 -14.60 15.36 30.48
C GLY A 64 -14.95 16.71 29.84
N LEU A 65 -15.04 16.75 28.51
CA LEU A 65 -15.29 17.96 27.71
C LEU A 65 -16.60 17.82 26.91
N THR A 66 -17.07 18.93 26.34
CA THR A 66 -18.22 18.97 25.43
C THR A 66 -17.83 19.56 24.07
N LEU A 67 -18.69 19.37 23.06
CA LEU A 67 -18.50 20.01 21.74
C LEU A 67 -18.44 21.55 21.80
N ALA A 68 -19.01 22.18 22.84
CA ALA A 68 -18.98 23.62 23.04
C ALA A 68 -17.64 24.13 23.61
N ASP A 69 -16.77 23.23 24.11
CA ASP A 69 -15.43 23.55 24.57
C ASP A 69 -14.38 23.53 23.44
N CYS A 70 -14.80 23.25 22.20
CA CYS A 70 -13.92 23.07 21.04
C CYS A 70 -13.67 24.40 20.29
N ASP A 71 -12.42 24.74 19.96
CA ASP A 71 -12.04 25.97 19.26
C ASP A 71 -12.02 25.82 17.73
N ALA A 72 -11.80 24.60 17.22
CA ALA A 72 -11.69 24.33 15.78
C ALA A 72 -11.91 22.83 15.46
N ILE A 73 -12.27 22.52 14.21
CA ILE A 73 -12.40 21.13 13.74
C ILE A 73 -11.50 20.88 12.52
N ALA A 74 -10.54 19.99 12.67
CA ALA A 74 -9.64 19.55 11.62
C ALA A 74 -10.16 18.30 10.91
N PHE A 75 -9.85 18.18 9.62
CA PHE A 75 -10.21 17.00 8.84
C PHE A 75 -9.17 16.65 7.76
N GLY A 76 -9.07 15.37 7.42
CA GLY A 76 -8.28 14.89 6.29
C GLY A 76 -8.90 15.34 4.97
N SER A 77 -8.28 16.31 4.29
CA SER A 77 -8.79 16.84 3.02
C SER A 77 -8.67 15.82 1.89
N GLY A 78 -7.55 15.11 1.84
CA GLY A 78 -7.21 14.14 0.80
C GLY A 78 -5.72 14.19 0.43
N PRO A 79 -5.30 13.46 -0.62
CA PRO A 79 -6.09 12.49 -1.40
C PRO A 79 -6.43 11.21 -0.61
N GLY A 80 -7.39 10.43 -1.09
CA GLY A 80 -7.85 9.22 -0.42
C GLY A 80 -9.17 8.67 -0.95
N SER A 81 -9.87 7.90 -0.11
CA SER A 81 -11.18 7.27 -0.40
C SER A 81 -12.27 8.30 -0.71
N PHE A 82 -12.86 8.23 -1.92
CA PHE A 82 -13.89 9.17 -2.40
C PHE A 82 -15.12 9.31 -1.47
N THR A 83 -15.54 8.22 -0.84
CA THR A 83 -16.62 8.19 0.17
C THR A 83 -16.10 8.62 1.54
N GLY A 84 -14.86 8.24 1.87
CA GLY A 84 -14.18 8.58 3.10
C GLY A 84 -13.99 10.08 3.28
N LEU A 85 -13.31 10.75 2.35
CA LEU A 85 -13.06 12.20 2.40
C LEU A 85 -14.35 13.02 2.58
N ARG A 86 -15.45 12.63 1.91
CA ARG A 86 -16.77 13.24 2.09
C ARG A 86 -17.37 13.00 3.47
N THR A 87 -17.09 11.85 4.10
CA THR A 87 -17.55 11.52 5.44
C THR A 87 -16.86 12.41 6.48
N ALA A 88 -15.52 12.52 6.43
CA ALA A 88 -14.78 13.46 7.29
C ALA A 88 -15.18 14.92 7.04
N THR A 89 -15.18 15.37 5.78
CA THR A 89 -15.49 16.76 5.42
C THR A 89 -16.92 17.14 5.83
N GLY A 90 -17.92 16.30 5.54
CA GLY A 90 -19.32 16.59 5.85
C GLY A 90 -19.61 16.63 7.35
N VAL A 91 -18.95 15.78 8.15
CA VAL A 91 -19.07 15.83 9.62
C VAL A 91 -18.32 17.05 10.19
N ALA A 92 -17.13 17.37 9.69
CA ALA A 92 -16.40 18.57 10.11
C ALA A 92 -17.19 19.85 9.79
N GLN A 93 -17.71 19.97 8.56
CA GLN A 93 -18.57 21.07 8.11
C GLN A 93 -19.83 21.19 8.98
N GLY A 94 -20.57 20.09 9.19
CA GLY A 94 -21.82 20.11 9.95
C GLY A 94 -21.62 20.49 11.43
N LEU A 95 -20.57 19.97 12.07
CA LEU A 95 -20.24 20.32 13.45
C LEU A 95 -19.73 21.76 13.56
N ALA A 96 -18.80 22.18 12.70
CA ALA A 96 -18.21 23.52 12.76
C ALA A 96 -19.22 24.62 12.41
N PHE A 97 -20.12 24.37 11.46
CA PHE A 97 -21.24 25.29 11.16
C PHE A 97 -22.20 25.41 12.36
N GLY A 98 -22.57 24.28 12.99
CA GLY A 98 -23.45 24.27 14.17
C GLY A 98 -22.85 24.91 15.43
N LEU A 99 -21.52 25.00 15.51
CA LEU A 99 -20.77 25.60 16.63
C LEU A 99 -20.19 26.99 16.31
N ASN A 100 -20.34 27.48 15.07
CA ASN A 100 -19.69 28.69 14.55
C ASN A 100 -18.15 28.68 14.72
N LEU A 101 -17.51 27.57 14.36
CA LEU A 101 -16.06 27.35 14.47
C LEU A 101 -15.36 27.39 13.10
N PRO A 102 -14.06 27.76 13.06
CA PRO A 102 -13.21 27.52 11.90
C PRO A 102 -12.94 26.01 11.70
N VAL A 103 -12.68 25.62 10.45
CA VAL A 103 -12.16 24.29 10.12
C VAL A 103 -10.71 24.33 9.66
N VAL A 104 -9.99 23.22 9.86
CA VAL A 104 -8.58 23.06 9.50
C VAL A 104 -8.42 21.88 8.53
N PRO A 105 -8.43 22.11 7.21
CA PRO A 105 -8.11 21.06 6.25
C PRO A 105 -6.63 20.66 6.38
N VAL A 106 -6.35 19.35 6.45
CA VAL A 106 -4.99 18.80 6.48
C VAL A 106 -4.86 17.75 5.40
N GLY A 107 -3.87 17.90 4.52
CA GLY A 107 -3.55 16.91 3.49
C GLY A 107 -3.21 15.55 4.10
N THR A 108 -3.81 14.49 3.59
CA THR A 108 -3.62 13.10 4.04
C THR A 108 -2.15 12.67 3.93
N LEU A 109 -1.43 13.11 2.89
CA LEU A 109 0.00 12.86 2.73
C LEU A 109 0.88 13.68 3.70
N LEU A 110 0.42 14.89 4.09
CA LEU A 110 1.08 15.68 5.14
C LEU A 110 0.90 15.01 6.52
N ALA A 111 -0.25 14.38 6.77
CA ALA A 111 -0.45 13.55 7.95
C ALA A 111 0.48 12.32 7.96
N CYS A 112 0.79 11.72 6.82
CA CYS A 112 1.84 10.68 6.70
C CYS A 112 3.24 11.22 7.04
N ALA A 113 3.61 12.40 6.55
CA ALA A 113 4.90 13.02 6.86
C ALA A 113 5.05 13.36 8.35
N GLU A 114 4.02 13.97 8.95
CA GLU A 114 3.94 14.19 10.40
C GLU A 114 3.98 12.87 11.18
N SER A 115 3.31 11.82 10.69
CA SER A 115 3.34 10.48 11.28
C SER A 115 4.78 9.94 11.38
N ALA A 116 5.56 10.05 10.29
CA ALA A 116 6.97 9.66 10.27
C ALA A 116 7.81 10.47 11.26
N ARG A 117 7.63 11.78 11.31
CA ARG A 117 8.37 12.66 12.24
C ARG A 117 8.02 12.44 13.71
N LEU A 118 6.78 12.06 14.02
CA LEU A 118 6.37 11.70 15.39
C LEU A 118 6.94 10.34 15.85
N ARG A 119 7.38 9.46 14.93
CA ARG A 119 8.14 8.23 15.26
C ARG A 119 9.65 8.46 15.28
N ASP A 120 10.19 9.23 14.33
CA ASP A 120 11.60 9.60 14.28
C ASP A 120 11.76 11.11 13.99
N LEU A 121 12.23 11.87 14.99
CA LEU A 121 12.53 13.29 14.84
C LEU A 121 13.70 13.57 13.86
N SER A 122 14.47 12.55 13.44
CA SER A 122 15.44 12.65 12.34
C SER A 122 14.79 12.66 10.95
N ALA A 123 13.51 12.31 10.83
CA ALA A 123 12.72 12.47 9.61
C ALA A 123 12.40 13.96 9.38
N THR A 124 13.36 14.67 8.77
CA THR A 124 13.22 16.07 8.33
C THR A 124 12.95 16.20 6.84
N ARG A 125 13.18 15.14 6.04
CA ARG A 125 12.78 15.07 4.62
C ARG A 125 11.98 13.80 4.40
N VAL A 126 10.73 13.95 3.94
CA VAL A 126 9.78 12.84 3.82
C VAL A 126 9.07 12.87 2.47
N LEU A 127 9.27 11.80 1.70
CA LEU A 127 8.49 11.49 0.51
C LEU A 127 7.31 10.61 0.95
N ALA A 128 6.12 11.20 1.07
CA ALA A 128 4.92 10.48 1.44
C ALA A 128 4.30 9.83 0.20
N ALA A 129 3.98 8.53 0.26
CA ALA A 129 3.40 7.78 -0.85
C ALA A 129 2.40 6.73 -0.37
N LEU A 130 1.19 6.76 -0.93
CA LEU A 130 0.09 5.84 -0.64
C LEU A 130 -0.43 5.16 -1.92
N ASP A 131 -0.89 3.91 -1.81
CA ASP A 131 -1.61 3.22 -2.89
C ASP A 131 -2.91 3.97 -3.25
N ALA A 132 -2.97 4.53 -4.46
CA ALA A 132 -4.14 5.24 -4.98
C ALA A 132 -5.17 4.32 -5.65
N ARG A 133 -4.91 3.00 -5.64
CA ARG A 133 -5.51 1.96 -6.49
C ARG A 133 -5.28 2.24 -7.99
N MET A 134 -5.74 1.31 -8.84
CA MET A 134 -5.62 1.40 -10.31
C MET A 134 -4.17 1.51 -10.82
N ASP A 135 -3.23 0.88 -10.12
CA ASP A 135 -1.80 0.84 -10.44
C ASP A 135 -1.05 2.18 -10.32
N GLU A 136 -1.57 3.07 -9.48
CA GLU A 136 -1.01 4.41 -9.24
C GLU A 136 -0.78 4.67 -7.74
N ILE A 137 0.07 5.66 -7.45
CA ILE A 137 0.36 6.18 -6.11
C ILE A 137 -0.10 7.63 -5.97
N TYR A 138 -0.66 7.96 -4.80
CA TYR A 138 -0.77 9.35 -4.34
C TYR A 138 0.53 9.72 -3.66
N TRP A 139 1.19 10.80 -4.08
CA TRP A 139 2.52 11.15 -3.56
C TRP A 139 2.73 12.66 -3.35
N ALA A 140 3.61 13.00 -2.41
CA ALA A 140 4.03 14.38 -2.11
C ALA A 140 5.40 14.38 -1.40
N ASP A 141 6.15 15.48 -1.52
CA ASP A 141 7.48 15.65 -0.91
C ASP A 141 7.44 16.82 0.08
N PHE A 142 7.87 16.56 1.31
CA PHE A 142 7.83 17.50 2.43
C PHE A 142 9.18 17.62 3.13
N GLU A 143 9.54 18.84 3.49
CA GLU A 143 10.73 19.15 4.26
C GLU A 143 10.37 19.94 5.51
N TRP A 144 10.93 19.55 6.64
CA TRP A 144 10.66 20.19 7.93
C TRP A 144 11.57 21.41 8.13
N ASP A 145 10.95 22.56 8.35
CA ASP A 145 11.64 23.79 8.71
C ASP A 145 11.74 23.87 10.23
N GLU A 146 12.93 23.57 10.78
CA GLU A 146 13.19 23.64 12.24
C GLU A 146 13.08 25.07 12.82
N ALA A 147 13.16 26.12 11.98
CA ALA A 147 13.05 27.51 12.43
C ALA A 147 11.58 27.98 12.50
N GLN A 148 10.70 27.43 11.65
CA GLN A 148 9.24 27.60 11.77
C GLN A 148 8.60 26.55 12.69
N GLY A 149 9.25 25.40 12.89
CA GLY A 149 8.70 24.24 13.58
C GLY A 149 7.52 23.61 12.83
N ASP A 150 7.57 23.59 11.48
CA ASP A 150 6.46 23.16 10.63
C ASP A 150 6.95 22.61 9.27
N TRP A 151 6.05 22.01 8.49
CA TRP A 151 6.38 21.45 7.17
C TRP A 151 6.31 22.48 6.04
N ARG A 152 7.31 22.46 5.17
CA ARG A 152 7.31 23.05 3.83
C ARG A 152 7.00 21.96 2.79
N THR A 153 5.87 22.09 2.12
CA THR A 153 5.56 21.30 0.92
C THR A 153 6.52 21.69 -0.21
N LEU A 154 7.22 20.70 -0.77
CA LEU A 154 8.12 20.86 -1.92
C LEU A 154 7.46 20.36 -3.21
N GLN A 155 6.73 19.26 -3.13
CA GLN A 155 5.80 18.81 -4.17
C GLN A 155 4.42 18.61 -3.56
N ALA A 156 3.40 19.25 -4.15
CA ALA A 156 2.01 19.10 -3.74
C ALA A 156 1.45 17.71 -4.08
N ALA A 157 0.32 17.33 -3.48
CA ALA A 157 -0.29 16.03 -3.66
C ALA A 157 -0.53 15.71 -5.16
N SER A 158 0.08 14.65 -5.64
CA SER A 158 0.18 14.25 -7.05
C SER A 158 -0.24 12.79 -7.24
N LEU A 159 -0.59 12.39 -8.46
CA LEU A 159 -1.01 11.04 -8.81
C LEU A 159 -0.18 10.52 -10.00
N ASP A 160 0.55 9.42 -9.80
CA ASP A 160 1.44 8.85 -10.81
C ASP A 160 1.48 7.32 -10.78
N ALA A 161 1.91 6.69 -11.87
CA ALA A 161 2.37 5.31 -11.84
C ALA A 161 3.68 5.22 -11.01
N PRO A 162 3.90 4.16 -10.22
CA PRO A 162 5.00 4.09 -9.25
C PRO A 162 6.39 4.23 -9.90
N GLU A 163 6.56 3.80 -11.15
CA GLU A 163 7.80 3.93 -11.91
C GLU A 163 8.14 5.38 -12.32
N ARG A 164 7.17 6.31 -12.28
CA ARG A 164 7.35 7.72 -12.66
C ARG A 164 7.68 8.65 -11.49
N LEU A 165 7.72 8.14 -10.26
CA LEU A 165 7.92 8.93 -9.05
C LEU A 165 9.26 9.70 -9.10
N VAL A 166 9.18 11.04 -9.03
CA VAL A 166 10.37 11.89 -8.91
C VAL A 166 10.93 11.75 -7.50
N LEU A 167 12.23 11.46 -7.39
CA LEU A 167 12.91 11.23 -6.12
C LEU A 167 13.67 12.48 -5.65
N PRO A 168 13.72 12.77 -4.33
CA PRO A 168 14.67 13.73 -3.77
C PRO A 168 16.12 13.33 -4.04
N GLU A 169 16.96 14.29 -4.43
CA GLU A 169 18.43 14.11 -4.56
C GLU A 169 19.17 14.08 -3.21
N VAL A 170 18.44 14.16 -2.10
CA VAL A 170 18.95 14.20 -0.72
C VAL A 170 18.36 13.04 0.09
N PRO A 171 19.04 12.55 1.16
CA PRO A 171 18.53 11.45 1.98
C PRO A 171 17.14 11.74 2.55
N PHE A 172 16.18 10.86 2.27
CA PHE A 172 14.77 11.02 2.65
C PHE A 172 14.20 9.75 3.30
N THR A 173 13.13 9.90 4.08
CA THR A 173 12.27 8.80 4.53
C THR A 173 11.13 8.62 3.53
N LEU A 174 10.89 7.38 3.07
CA LEU A 174 9.69 7.01 2.32
C LEU A 174 8.58 6.64 3.32
N ALA A 175 7.49 7.39 3.35
CA ALA A 175 6.41 7.25 4.31
C ALA A 175 5.12 6.72 3.67
N GLY A 176 4.57 5.63 4.19
CA GLY A 176 3.25 5.10 3.82
C GLY A 176 3.27 3.76 3.08
N ASN A 177 2.08 3.25 2.76
CA ASN A 177 1.90 1.88 2.28
C ASN A 177 2.33 1.60 0.83
N ALA A 178 2.69 2.62 0.03
CA ALA A 178 3.08 2.41 -1.37
C ALA A 178 4.30 1.48 -1.51
N ALA A 179 5.23 1.52 -0.55
CA ALA A 179 6.39 0.62 -0.51
C ALA A 179 5.97 -0.86 -0.43
N ALA A 180 4.96 -1.18 0.38
CA ALA A 180 4.41 -2.53 0.52
C ALA A 180 3.52 -2.94 -0.66
N ALA A 181 2.80 -1.99 -1.26
CA ALA A 181 1.92 -2.24 -2.40
C ALA A 181 2.67 -2.52 -3.72
N PHE A 182 3.77 -1.81 -3.98
CA PHE A 182 4.48 -1.84 -5.26
C PHE A 182 5.90 -2.42 -5.21
N GLY A 183 6.54 -2.47 -4.03
CA GLY A 183 7.85 -3.07 -3.84
C GLY A 183 8.90 -2.53 -4.83
N ALA A 184 9.56 -3.43 -5.55
CA ALA A 184 10.61 -3.09 -6.52
C ALA A 184 10.15 -2.25 -7.73
N ARG A 185 8.84 -2.08 -7.96
CA ARG A 185 8.31 -1.17 -8.99
C ARG A 185 8.35 0.30 -8.58
N LEU A 186 8.53 0.58 -7.29
CA LEU A 186 8.58 1.93 -6.73
C LEU A 186 10.05 2.31 -6.48
N PRO A 187 10.70 3.15 -7.32
CA PRO A 187 12.14 3.43 -7.22
C PRO A 187 12.56 3.99 -5.86
N ALA A 188 11.65 4.69 -5.17
CA ALA A 188 11.88 5.22 -3.83
C ALA A 188 12.22 4.14 -2.79
N VAL A 189 11.76 2.88 -2.96
CA VAL A 189 12.04 1.78 -2.01
C VAL A 189 13.54 1.42 -1.99
N ALA A 190 14.25 1.60 -3.10
CA ALA A 190 15.69 1.36 -3.20
C ALA A 190 16.55 2.61 -2.90
N ALA A 191 15.95 3.81 -2.96
CA ALA A 191 16.65 5.09 -2.80
C ALA A 191 16.47 5.75 -1.43
N ALA A 192 15.40 5.43 -0.69
CA ALA A 192 15.13 6.00 0.61
C ALA A 192 16.16 5.56 1.66
N ARG A 193 16.50 6.48 2.57
CA ARG A 193 17.35 6.19 3.75
C ARG A 193 16.61 5.28 4.75
N THR A 194 15.30 5.49 4.86
CA THR A 194 14.38 4.77 5.74
C THR A 194 13.07 4.54 4.99
N VAL A 195 12.48 3.35 5.11
CA VAL A 195 11.11 3.07 4.64
C VAL A 195 10.23 2.87 5.87
N ASP A 196 9.25 3.74 6.06
CA ASP A 196 8.32 3.75 7.18
C ASP A 196 6.91 3.44 6.67
N GLY A 197 6.62 2.13 6.58
CA GLY A 197 5.31 1.63 6.13
C GLY A 197 4.16 1.93 7.10
N ASP A 198 4.48 2.16 8.38
CA ASP A 198 3.53 2.49 9.44
C ASP A 198 3.16 3.99 9.46
N ALA A 199 3.76 4.79 8.56
CA ALA A 199 3.44 6.20 8.33
C ALA A 199 2.11 6.40 7.58
N LEU A 200 1.04 5.84 8.13
CA LEU A 200 -0.30 5.87 7.56
C LEU A 200 -1.11 7.10 8.05
N PRO A 201 -2.17 7.49 7.31
CA PRO A 201 -3.12 8.51 7.76
C PRO A 201 -3.77 8.14 9.08
N HIS A 202 -3.66 9.05 10.06
CA HIS A 202 -4.07 8.82 11.44
C HIS A 202 -4.42 10.17 12.10
N ALA A 203 -5.43 10.20 12.97
CA ALA A 203 -5.92 11.47 13.53
C ALA A 203 -4.93 12.14 14.51
N VAL A 204 -3.98 11.40 15.08
CA VAL A 204 -2.89 11.96 15.93
C VAL A 204 -1.99 12.92 15.14
N PRO A 205 -1.24 12.51 14.09
CA PRO A 205 -0.45 13.45 13.30
C PRO A 205 -1.33 14.53 12.67
N LEU A 206 -2.57 14.21 12.27
CA LEU A 206 -3.51 15.21 11.78
C LEU A 206 -3.78 16.31 12.82
N ALA A 207 -4.00 15.97 14.09
CA ALA A 207 -4.20 16.92 15.17
C ALA A 207 -2.95 17.79 15.45
N HIS A 208 -1.74 17.21 15.38
CA HIS A 208 -0.50 17.96 15.57
C HIS A 208 -0.25 18.97 14.42
N ALA A 209 -0.42 18.55 13.17
CA ALA A 209 -0.32 19.42 12.00
C ALA A 209 -1.42 20.51 12.02
N ALA A 210 -2.65 20.14 12.37
CA ALA A 210 -3.78 21.06 12.48
C ALA A 210 -3.61 22.08 13.62
N LEU A 211 -3.00 21.71 14.75
CA LEU A 211 -2.71 22.65 15.84
C LEU A 211 -1.74 23.74 15.38
N ARG A 212 -0.73 23.39 14.57
CA ARG A 212 0.19 24.39 13.97
C ARG A 212 -0.53 25.26 12.94
N ALA A 213 -1.34 24.67 12.06
CA ALA A 213 -2.15 25.40 11.10
C ALA A 213 -3.12 26.40 11.78
N LEU A 214 -3.83 25.97 12.83
CA LEU A 214 -4.70 26.83 13.64
C LEU A 214 -3.94 28.01 14.26
N ARG A 215 -2.79 27.74 14.90
CA ARG A 215 -1.92 28.78 15.48
C ARG A 215 -1.37 29.76 14.44
N ALA A 216 -1.15 29.30 13.20
CA ALA A 216 -0.74 30.12 12.07
C ALA A 216 -1.91 30.79 11.32
N GLY A 217 -3.16 30.67 11.81
CA GLY A 217 -4.34 31.24 11.14
C GLY A 217 -4.73 30.57 9.82
N ARG A 218 -4.15 29.40 9.51
CA ARG A 218 -4.40 28.62 8.29
C ARG A 218 -5.67 27.77 8.46
N THR A 219 -6.80 28.47 8.53
CA THR A 219 -8.16 27.91 8.71
C THR A 219 -9.07 28.38 7.58
N VAL A 220 -10.15 27.66 7.30
CA VAL A 220 -11.24 28.16 6.43
C VAL A 220 -12.60 28.16 7.16
N PRO A 221 -13.57 28.98 6.73
CA PRO A 221 -14.96 28.87 7.18
C PRO A 221 -15.59 27.50 6.91
N ALA A 222 -16.56 27.09 7.73
CA ALA A 222 -17.17 25.76 7.64
C ALA A 222 -17.89 25.49 6.30
N ASP A 223 -18.45 26.51 5.64
CA ASP A 223 -19.06 26.41 4.30
C ASP A 223 -18.02 26.24 3.17
N GLN A 224 -16.75 26.54 3.45
CA GLN A 224 -15.60 26.37 2.54
C GLN A 224 -14.81 25.07 2.81
N ALA A 225 -15.29 24.22 3.73
CA ALA A 225 -14.75 22.89 3.97
C ALA A 225 -14.89 22.01 2.71
N ALA A 226 -13.79 21.75 2.01
CA ALA A 226 -13.76 20.97 0.79
C ALA A 226 -12.68 19.86 0.83
N PRO A 227 -12.97 18.68 0.26
CA PRO A 227 -11.98 17.62 0.07
C PRO A 227 -11.11 17.87 -1.18
N GLU A 228 -9.91 17.32 -1.15
CA GLU A 228 -8.86 17.46 -2.16
C GLU A 228 -8.88 16.26 -3.12
N TYR A 229 -9.23 16.49 -4.38
CA TYR A 229 -9.23 15.46 -5.43
C TYR A 229 -8.03 15.64 -6.36
N VAL A 230 -7.11 14.69 -6.28
CA VAL A 230 -5.90 14.63 -7.14
C VAL A 230 -6.12 13.73 -8.37
N ARG A 231 -7.20 12.93 -8.37
CA ARG A 231 -7.57 12.00 -9.46
C ARG A 231 -8.68 12.59 -10.33
N ASP A 232 -8.31 13.28 -11.42
CA ASP A 232 -9.26 13.85 -12.38
C ASP A 232 -10.22 12.82 -13.00
N LYS A 233 -9.74 11.60 -13.23
CA LYS A 233 -10.47 10.54 -13.94
C LYS A 233 -10.75 9.34 -13.04
N VAL A 234 -11.86 9.41 -12.31
CA VAL A 234 -12.33 8.37 -11.37
C VAL A 234 -13.14 7.23 -12.03
N ALA A 235 -13.44 7.32 -13.33
CA ALA A 235 -14.18 6.28 -14.05
C ALA A 235 -13.70 6.16 -15.51
N GLN A 236 -13.56 4.92 -15.98
CA GLN A 236 -13.47 4.63 -17.41
C GLN A 236 -14.84 4.84 -18.09
N THR A 237 -14.83 5.48 -19.25
CA THR A 237 -16.01 5.56 -20.13
C THR A 237 -16.44 4.15 -20.57
N THR A 238 -17.68 4.01 -21.06
CA THR A 238 -18.15 2.73 -21.59
C THR A 238 -17.32 2.25 -22.79
N ALA A 239 -16.80 3.18 -23.61
CA ALA A 239 -15.89 2.86 -24.70
C ALA A 239 -14.57 2.25 -24.20
N GLU A 240 -13.94 2.87 -23.20
CA GLU A 240 -12.69 2.38 -22.60
C GLU A 240 -12.88 1.01 -21.94
N ARG A 241 -13.96 0.82 -21.16
CA ARG A 241 -14.30 -0.51 -20.57
C ARG A 241 -14.55 -1.59 -21.62
N MET A 242 -14.98 -1.22 -22.83
CA MET A 242 -15.13 -2.16 -23.95
C MET A 242 -13.80 -2.43 -24.66
N ALA A 243 -12.94 -1.42 -24.81
CA ALA A 243 -11.58 -1.57 -25.36
C ALA A 243 -10.71 -2.48 -24.48
N ASP A 244 -10.60 -2.18 -23.17
CA ASP A 244 -9.94 -3.01 -22.16
C ASP A 244 -10.35 -4.48 -22.24
N LYS A 245 -11.66 -4.72 -22.39
CA LYS A 245 -12.25 -6.06 -22.42
C LYS A 245 -11.95 -6.78 -23.74
N ALA A 246 -11.93 -6.06 -24.86
CA ALA A 246 -11.55 -6.61 -26.16
C ALA A 246 -10.04 -6.94 -26.22
N GLU A 247 -9.19 -6.06 -25.68
CA GLU A 247 -7.74 -6.27 -25.65
C GLU A 247 -7.37 -7.45 -24.73
N LYS A 248 -7.95 -7.53 -23.53
CA LYS A 248 -7.76 -8.68 -22.61
C LYS A 248 -8.30 -9.99 -23.20
N ALA A 249 -9.36 -9.94 -24.01
CA ALA A 249 -9.84 -11.12 -24.75
C ALA A 249 -8.87 -11.55 -25.86
N ALA A 250 -8.37 -10.61 -26.67
CA ALA A 250 -7.40 -10.90 -27.73
C ALA A 250 -6.07 -11.45 -27.17
N GLN A 251 -5.57 -10.90 -26.06
CA GLN A 251 -4.39 -11.42 -25.36
C GLN A 251 -4.61 -12.84 -24.83
N ALA A 252 -5.78 -13.14 -24.27
CA ALA A 252 -6.12 -14.49 -23.80
C ALA A 252 -6.24 -15.50 -24.96
N GLU A 253 -6.80 -15.09 -26.11
CA GLU A 253 -6.94 -15.92 -27.30
C GLU A 253 -5.59 -16.21 -27.97
N GLN A 254 -4.70 -15.21 -28.04
CA GLN A 254 -3.31 -15.39 -28.47
C GLN A 254 -2.54 -16.32 -27.53
N ALA A 255 -2.68 -16.17 -26.21
CA ALA A 255 -2.03 -17.06 -25.23
C ALA A 255 -2.53 -18.51 -25.35
N ALA A 256 -3.84 -18.72 -25.56
CA ALA A 256 -4.41 -20.04 -25.78
C ALA A 256 -3.89 -20.69 -27.09
N SER A 257 -3.81 -19.91 -28.17
CA SER A 257 -3.25 -20.37 -29.45
C SER A 257 -1.77 -20.76 -29.34
N ALA A 258 -0.97 -19.95 -28.65
CA ALA A 258 0.44 -20.24 -28.39
C ALA A 258 0.63 -21.53 -27.56
N ALA A 259 -0.19 -21.74 -26.53
CA ALA A 259 -0.16 -22.95 -25.72
C ALA A 259 -0.50 -24.22 -26.53
N GLN A 260 -1.51 -24.14 -27.41
CA GLN A 260 -1.87 -25.24 -28.32
C GLN A 260 -0.73 -25.55 -29.32
N GLY A 261 -0.11 -24.52 -29.89
CA GLY A 261 1.06 -24.67 -30.77
C GLY A 261 2.26 -25.34 -30.08
N ALA A 262 2.53 -24.97 -28.82
CA ALA A 262 3.58 -25.61 -28.02
C ALA A 262 3.28 -27.10 -27.75
N GLN A 263 2.04 -27.45 -27.39
CA GLN A 263 1.63 -28.85 -27.19
C GLN A 263 1.72 -29.68 -28.48
N ALA A 264 1.27 -29.15 -29.61
CA ALA A 264 1.38 -29.82 -30.91
C ALA A 264 2.85 -30.06 -31.32
N THR A 265 3.73 -29.10 -31.01
CA THR A 265 5.18 -29.22 -31.26
C THR A 265 5.79 -30.33 -30.40
N GLN A 266 5.48 -30.38 -29.10
CA GLN A 266 5.95 -31.44 -28.20
C GLN A 266 5.43 -32.84 -28.61
N ALA A 267 4.15 -32.98 -28.98
CA ALA A 267 3.57 -34.24 -29.45
C ALA A 267 4.25 -34.75 -30.74
N THR A 268 4.59 -33.83 -31.65
CA THR A 268 5.32 -34.14 -32.88
C THR A 268 6.73 -34.66 -32.58
N GLN A 269 7.48 -33.98 -31.70
CA GLN A 269 8.81 -34.40 -31.26
C GLN A 269 8.80 -35.77 -30.56
N ALA A 270 7.83 -36.01 -29.67
CA ALA A 270 7.67 -37.29 -28.97
C ALA A 270 7.38 -38.47 -29.93
N THR A 271 6.61 -38.21 -30.99
CA THR A 271 6.32 -39.21 -32.03
C THR A 271 7.56 -39.52 -32.87
N GLN A 272 8.33 -38.50 -33.27
CA GLN A 272 9.60 -38.68 -33.98
C GLN A 272 10.63 -39.45 -33.13
N ALA A 273 10.75 -39.13 -31.83
CA ALA A 273 11.64 -39.84 -30.91
C ALA A 273 11.23 -41.32 -30.74
N THR A 274 9.93 -41.62 -30.66
CA THR A 274 9.42 -43.00 -30.62
C THR A 274 9.76 -43.77 -31.89
N GLN A 275 9.55 -43.17 -33.06
CA GLN A 275 9.88 -43.79 -34.36
C GLN A 275 11.39 -44.05 -34.51
N ALA A 276 12.24 -43.09 -34.13
CA ALA A 276 13.70 -43.25 -34.15
C ALA A 276 14.16 -44.38 -33.21
N THR A 277 13.54 -44.51 -32.03
CA THR A 277 13.81 -45.59 -31.07
C THR A 277 13.45 -46.96 -31.66
N GLN A 278 12.26 -47.08 -32.27
CA GLN A 278 11.81 -48.33 -32.91
C GLN A 278 12.70 -48.72 -34.10
N ALA A 279 13.09 -47.77 -34.95
CA ALA A 279 14.01 -48.01 -36.06
C ALA A 279 15.40 -48.49 -35.57
N THR A 280 15.89 -47.93 -34.46
CA THR A 280 17.15 -48.36 -33.83
C THR A 280 17.04 -49.79 -33.31
N GLN A 281 15.97 -50.13 -32.60
CA GLN A 281 15.72 -51.49 -32.10
C GLN A 281 15.56 -52.52 -33.23
N ALA A 282 14.84 -52.19 -34.30
CA ALA A 282 14.71 -53.07 -35.48
C ALA A 282 16.06 -53.32 -36.17
N THR A 283 16.92 -52.30 -36.24
CA THR A 283 18.29 -52.43 -36.77
C THR A 283 19.14 -53.36 -35.90
N GLN A 284 19.09 -53.19 -34.58
CA GLN A 284 19.81 -54.07 -33.63
C GLN A 284 19.30 -55.51 -33.67
N ALA A 285 17.98 -55.73 -33.74
CA ALA A 285 17.40 -57.06 -33.88
C ALA A 285 17.83 -57.75 -35.19
N THR A 286 17.94 -56.99 -36.28
CA THR A 286 18.43 -57.50 -37.57
C THR A 286 19.91 -57.93 -37.48
N GLN A 287 20.76 -57.11 -36.85
CA GLN A 287 22.18 -57.44 -36.63
C GLN A 287 22.36 -58.65 -35.69
N ALA A 288 21.60 -58.73 -34.60
CA ALA A 288 21.61 -59.88 -33.70
C ALA A 288 21.16 -61.18 -34.41
N THR A 289 20.17 -61.10 -35.30
CA THR A 289 19.72 -62.25 -36.10
C THR A 289 20.80 -62.74 -37.06
N GLN A 290 21.59 -61.83 -37.65
CA GLN A 290 22.75 -62.19 -38.50
C GLN A 290 23.90 -62.79 -37.68
N ALA A 291 24.18 -62.26 -36.48
CA ALA A 291 25.23 -62.78 -35.60
C ALA A 291 24.97 -64.24 -35.17
N THR A 292 23.72 -64.60 -34.85
CA THR A 292 23.35 -65.96 -34.42
C THR A 292 23.54 -67.02 -35.53
N GLN A 293 23.61 -66.62 -36.81
CA GLN A 293 23.87 -67.54 -37.93
C GLN A 293 25.37 -67.82 -38.16
N ALA A 294 26.28 -67.17 -37.42
CA ALA A 294 27.73 -67.21 -37.68
C ALA A 294 28.55 -68.10 -36.72
N THR A 295 27.93 -68.80 -35.76
CA THR A 295 28.63 -69.51 -34.68
C THR A 295 28.69 -71.03 -34.88
N PRO A 296 29.87 -71.65 -35.09
CA PRO A 296 30.03 -73.10 -35.08
C PRO A 296 30.07 -73.67 -33.65
N ALA A 297 29.56 -74.90 -33.48
CA ALA A 297 29.56 -75.59 -32.18
C ALA A 297 30.83 -76.43 -31.96
N THR A 298 31.26 -76.55 -30.69
CA THR A 298 32.35 -77.43 -30.22
C THR A 298 31.95 -78.00 -28.85
N PRO A 299 32.16 -79.31 -28.56
CA PRO A 299 31.57 -79.99 -27.39
C PRO A 299 32.37 -79.85 -26.09
N ALA A 300 31.72 -80.21 -24.97
CA ALA A 300 32.23 -80.07 -23.60
C ALA A 300 32.93 -81.34 -23.04
N ILE A 301 33.62 -81.18 -21.90
CA ILE A 301 34.19 -82.26 -21.06
C ILE A 301 33.94 -81.92 -19.56
N HIS A 302 33.75 -82.94 -18.72
CA HIS A 302 33.74 -82.91 -17.24
C HIS A 302 35.07 -82.37 -16.62
N ASP A 303 35.26 -82.09 -15.32
CA ASP A 303 34.55 -82.39 -14.05
C ASP A 303 34.98 -81.32 -12.97
N SER A 304 34.56 -81.23 -11.69
CA SER A 304 33.64 -81.98 -10.78
C SER A 304 33.20 -81.08 -9.58
N HIS A 305 32.75 -81.71 -8.47
CA HIS A 305 32.79 -81.33 -7.04
C HIS A 305 33.28 -79.91 -6.61
N ALA A 306 32.72 -79.24 -5.59
CA ALA A 306 31.94 -79.72 -4.43
C ALA A 306 30.96 -78.69 -3.79
N GLN A 307 30.02 -79.20 -2.99
CA GLN A 307 29.18 -78.51 -1.99
C GLN A 307 29.82 -78.60 -0.57
N PRO A 308 29.23 -78.06 0.53
CA PRO A 308 28.15 -77.06 0.69
C PRO A 308 28.73 -75.80 1.42
N THR A 309 28.14 -74.97 2.30
CA THR A 309 26.87 -74.84 3.08
C THR A 309 26.52 -73.34 3.28
N GLY A 310 25.38 -73.00 3.92
CA GLY A 310 25.17 -71.67 4.55
C GLY A 310 23.71 -71.20 4.65
N GLU A 311 23.11 -71.27 5.85
CA GLU A 311 21.77 -70.75 6.16
C GLU A 311 21.81 -69.49 7.04
N GLY A 312 20.72 -68.72 7.03
CA GLY A 312 20.33 -67.78 8.10
C GLY A 312 20.72 -66.30 7.88
N GLY A 313 19.95 -65.34 8.38
CA GLY A 313 18.63 -65.46 9.01
C GLY A 313 18.26 -64.27 9.92
N GLN A 314 16.94 -64.02 10.06
CA GLN A 314 16.28 -62.90 10.74
C GLN A 314 16.30 -61.56 9.98
#